data_AF-A0A928LBA0-F1
#
_entry.id   AF-A0A928LBA0-F1
#
_cell.length_a   1.000
_cell.length_b   1.000
_cell.length_c   1.000
_cell.angle_alpha   90.00
_cell.angle_beta   90.00
_cell.angle_gamma   90.00
#
_symmetry.space_group_name_H-M   'P 1'
#
loop_
_entity.id
_entity.type
_entity.pdbx_description
1 polymer ?
#
loop_
_entity_poly.entity_id
_entity_poly.type
_entity_poly.pdbx_seq_one_letter_code
_entity_poly.pdbx_strand_id
1 'polypeptide(L)'
;MVTKKLNRIKSAALSGVVALTALAAPLSTAVNPSLTANAAGSDDYAKLLQYSLYLYDANMCGSDVGEKSGLTWRDDCHTSDEVQGGFHDAGDHAMFGLPQGYTASSLGWSYYEFKDAYVATGQDEHLKLILDHFCDFFKRSTKLSGNSVSNFLYQKGDGTVDHSYWGPPEQQGGSRKMFWTSNGASDIAADYAAALALNYINFGNSEDLKYAEALYNFSTQYNSVATDGPNGFYKSSGCQDEQANAAGWLYIATKNEKYKNDCAGKQTQHLGWVDGWDNRGLGAACVYAHITGDWGKVNSYIGSMASGSNYLFMDKWGSARLNTTMQFCALAATKNSGADFKSWAKGQMDYITGNNPANKCFVVGFASNSAKNAHHRAASGYTSYEQFNMNNWDPNGDHMNPFSEYGPNSHLLVGALVGGPCDASGTYHDNMGDYICNEVAIDYNAGFVGASAGLYHFYKTGKTVGSIDGVDKIYSGGGSINTTTTTTTTKGDDGTTTTTSTTAPPSGGDIVLLPEDMDVGTEKGDDGETNNYAEFRPQGAKSATLYYSVSSNDMESAGAFGTWTGEWEQEDFNVSVKNGKVEVS
;
A
#
# COMPACT_ATOMS: atom_id res chain seq x y z
N MET A 1 -8.93 46.08 50.33
CA MET A 1 -8.91 44.67 50.79
C MET A 1 -10.28 44.07 50.50
N VAL A 2 -10.38 43.17 49.53
CA VAL A 2 -11.18 41.92 49.53
C VAL A 2 -11.03 41.36 48.12
N THR A 3 -10.14 40.39 47.97
CA THR A 3 -10.01 39.55 46.77
C THR A 3 -10.35 38.14 47.21
N LYS A 4 -11.38 37.55 46.58
CA LYS A 4 -11.62 36.11 46.34
C LYS A 4 -13.12 35.84 46.34
N LYS A 5 -13.68 35.53 45.17
CA LYS A 5 -14.49 34.32 44.95
C LYS A 5 -14.92 34.21 43.47
N LEU A 6 -14.69 33.00 42.94
CA LEU A 6 -15.31 32.34 41.79
C LEU A 6 -15.08 32.91 40.38
N ASN A 7 -14.12 32.30 39.67
CA ASN A 7 -14.27 32.03 38.24
C ASN A 7 -14.39 30.51 38.05
N ARG A 8 -15.64 30.05 37.90
CA ARG A 8 -15.99 28.80 37.22
C ARG A 8 -16.87 29.20 36.04
N ILE A 9 -16.71 28.45 34.94
CA ILE A 9 -17.52 28.44 33.70
C ILE A 9 -17.11 29.50 32.67
N LYS A 10 -16.46 29.04 31.60
CA LYS A 10 -16.94 29.09 30.20
C LYS A 10 -15.89 28.47 29.25
N SER A 11 -16.00 27.17 29.04
CA SER A 11 -15.47 26.49 27.84
C SER A 11 -16.55 25.50 27.39
N ALA A 12 -17.54 26.04 26.68
CA ALA A 12 -18.58 25.31 25.99
C ALA A 12 -18.93 26.12 24.74
N ALA A 13 -18.40 25.69 23.59
CA ALA A 13 -18.56 26.21 22.22
C ALA A 13 -17.28 25.78 21.45
N LEU A 14 -17.24 25.06 20.33
CA LEU A 14 -18.22 24.71 19.31
C LEU A 14 -17.77 23.35 18.74
N SER A 15 -18.59 22.31 18.83
CA SER A 15 -18.44 21.12 17.99
C SER A 15 -19.07 21.46 16.64
N GLY A 16 -18.24 21.72 15.63
CA GLY A 16 -18.70 22.01 14.27
C GLY A 16 -19.33 20.77 13.64
N VAL A 17 -20.65 20.79 13.48
CA VAL A 17 -21.40 19.80 12.71
C VAL A 17 -21.08 20.00 11.23
N VAL A 18 -20.27 19.12 10.65
CA VAL A 18 -20.15 19.02 9.19
C VAL A 18 -21.17 18.00 8.70
N ALA A 19 -22.34 18.49 8.27
CA ALA A 19 -23.31 17.70 7.54
C ALA A 19 -22.90 17.69 6.05
N LEU A 20 -22.07 16.72 5.64
CA LEU A 20 -21.88 16.39 4.23
C LEU A 20 -23.19 15.81 3.69
N THR A 21 -23.91 16.61 2.91
CA THR A 21 -24.95 16.12 2.01
C THR A 21 -24.31 16.02 0.63
N ALA A 22 -23.92 14.80 0.24
CA ALA A 22 -23.58 14.49 -1.14
C ALA A 22 -24.86 14.54 -1.98
N LEU A 23 -25.26 15.73 -2.39
CA LEU A 23 -26.21 15.92 -3.48
C LEU A 23 -25.42 15.86 -4.77
N ALA A 24 -25.70 14.85 -5.60
CA ALA A 24 -25.18 14.71 -6.95
C ALA A 24 -25.40 16.04 -7.71
N ALA A 25 -24.32 16.82 -7.88
CA ALA A 25 -24.35 18.01 -8.71
C ALA A 25 -24.27 17.59 -10.18
N PRO A 26 -25.05 18.21 -11.07
CA PRO A 26 -24.93 17.96 -12.50
C PRO A 26 -23.54 18.40 -12.96
N LEU A 27 -22.88 17.54 -13.75
CA LEU A 27 -21.58 17.74 -14.37
C LEU A 27 -21.52 19.14 -15.03
N SER A 28 -20.98 20.13 -14.33
CA SER A 28 -20.67 21.43 -14.90
C SER A 28 -19.47 21.23 -15.84
N THR A 29 -19.51 21.84 -17.02
CA THR A 29 -18.43 21.80 -18.00
C THR A 29 -17.19 22.52 -17.43
N ALA A 30 -16.42 21.81 -16.61
CA ALA A 30 -15.18 22.26 -16.02
C ALA A 30 -14.07 22.22 -17.08
N VAL A 31 -13.36 23.34 -17.20
CA VAL A 31 -12.14 23.42 -18.01
C VAL A 31 -11.04 22.71 -17.21
N ASN A 32 -10.90 21.40 -17.39
CA ASN A 32 -9.83 20.64 -16.74
C ASN A 32 -8.47 21.08 -17.32
N PRO A 33 -7.39 21.19 -16.51
CA PRO A 33 -6.11 21.67 -16.97
C PRO A 33 -5.53 20.70 -18.00
N SER A 34 -5.11 21.26 -19.13
CA SER A 34 -4.46 20.51 -20.21
C SER A 34 -3.11 19.98 -19.76
N LEU A 35 -2.84 18.70 -20.02
CA LEU A 35 -1.50 18.13 -19.93
C LEU A 35 -0.61 18.69 -21.06
N THR A 36 -0.16 19.94 -20.94
CA THR A 36 0.86 20.47 -21.87
C THR A 36 2.23 19.96 -21.43
N ALA A 37 2.84 19.14 -22.27
CA ALA A 37 4.15 18.53 -22.02
C ALA A 37 5.27 19.59 -21.98
N ASN A 38 5.76 19.89 -20.77
CA ASN A 38 7.11 20.39 -20.56
C ASN A 38 7.80 19.45 -19.56
N ALA A 39 8.98 18.96 -19.92
CA ALA A 39 9.70 17.95 -19.14
C ALA A 39 10.09 18.45 -17.74
N ALA A 40 9.49 17.84 -16.72
CA ALA A 40 10.15 17.42 -15.49
C ALA A 40 9.70 15.98 -15.18
N GLY A 41 9.77 15.11 -16.18
CA GLY A 41 9.43 13.70 -16.05
C GLY A 41 10.61 12.91 -15.50
N SER A 42 10.45 12.32 -14.33
CA SER A 42 11.15 11.07 -14.08
C SER A 42 10.08 9.98 -14.10
N ASP A 43 10.07 9.16 -15.15
CA ASP A 43 9.37 7.88 -15.20
C ASP A 43 10.03 6.90 -14.21
N ASP A 44 10.27 7.33 -12.98
CA ASP A 44 11.01 6.59 -11.95
C ASP A 44 10.02 5.84 -11.07
N TYR A 45 9.28 4.91 -11.69
CA TYR A 45 8.20 4.18 -11.02
C TYR A 45 8.72 3.20 -9.97
N ALA A 46 9.96 2.72 -10.10
CA ALA A 46 10.61 1.94 -9.04
C ALA A 46 10.81 2.77 -7.77
N LYS A 47 11.37 3.98 -7.89
CA LYS A 47 11.49 4.92 -6.77
C LYS A 47 10.12 5.33 -6.24
N LEU A 48 9.17 5.58 -7.13
CA LEU A 48 7.82 6.00 -6.75
C LEU A 48 7.13 4.95 -5.89
N LEU A 49 7.21 3.68 -6.29
CA LEU A 49 6.68 2.56 -5.52
C LEU A 49 7.38 2.43 -4.16
N GLN A 50 8.72 2.49 -4.14
CA GLN A 50 9.49 2.45 -2.89
C GLN A 50 9.07 3.57 -1.92
N TYR A 51 8.96 4.79 -2.42
CA TYR A 51 8.60 5.95 -1.59
C TYR A 51 7.18 5.82 -1.06
N SER A 52 6.24 5.40 -1.91
CA SER A 52 4.80 5.34 -1.59
C SER A 52 4.44 4.50 -0.35
N LEU A 53 5.31 3.60 0.08
CA LEU A 53 5.10 2.74 1.25
C LEU A 53 5.49 3.41 2.58
N TYR A 54 6.39 4.39 2.60
CA TYR A 54 6.92 4.96 3.85
C TYR A 54 5.94 5.87 4.61
N LEU A 55 4.83 6.29 4.01
CA LEU A 55 3.75 6.92 4.78
C LEU A 55 3.20 5.93 5.84
N TYR A 56 3.15 4.64 5.53
CA TYR A 56 2.65 3.65 6.48
C TYR A 56 3.58 3.51 7.68
N ASP A 57 4.89 3.58 7.51
CA ASP A 57 5.86 3.67 8.61
C ASP A 57 5.64 4.93 9.45
N ALA A 58 5.32 6.06 8.80
CA ALA A 58 5.04 7.34 9.45
C ALA A 58 3.72 7.36 10.22
N ASN A 59 2.78 6.49 9.87
CA ASN A 59 1.47 6.38 10.50
C ASN A 59 1.34 5.14 11.39
N MET A 60 2.35 4.27 11.47
CA MET A 60 2.29 3.05 12.26
C MET A 60 2.14 3.35 13.75
N CYS A 61 1.28 2.61 14.46
CA CYS A 61 1.06 2.75 15.89
C CYS A 61 1.15 1.41 16.60
N GLY A 62 1.65 1.41 17.84
CA GLY A 62 1.82 0.20 18.66
C GLY A 62 3.06 0.25 19.52
N SER A 63 3.31 -0.84 20.23
CA SER A 63 4.48 -1.09 21.09
C SER A 63 5.62 -1.81 20.37
N ASP A 64 5.60 -1.78 19.05
CA ASP A 64 6.57 -2.42 18.16
C ASP A 64 6.94 -1.49 16.99
N VAL A 65 6.59 -0.21 17.08
CA VAL A 65 6.86 0.78 16.03
C VAL A 65 8.35 1.08 15.97
N GLY A 66 9.02 1.19 17.11
CA GLY A 66 10.47 1.41 17.16
C GLY A 66 11.28 0.28 16.52
N GLU A 67 10.72 -0.94 16.46
CA GLU A 67 11.35 -2.09 15.80
C GLU A 67 10.94 -2.26 14.33
N LYS A 68 9.69 -1.92 14.00
CA LYS A 68 9.10 -2.19 12.67
C LYS A 68 9.24 -1.04 11.69
N SER A 69 9.12 0.20 12.16
CA SER A 69 9.18 1.39 11.31
C SER A 69 10.57 1.53 10.71
N GLY A 70 10.63 1.85 9.42
CA GLY A 70 11.89 2.21 8.77
C GLY A 70 12.37 3.63 9.09
N LEU A 71 11.58 4.43 9.82
CA LEU A 71 11.83 5.85 10.04
C LEU A 71 12.58 6.10 11.34
N THR A 72 13.62 6.93 11.30
CA THR A 72 14.48 7.23 12.46
C THR A 72 13.82 8.14 13.50
N TRP A 73 12.64 8.65 13.18
CA TRP A 73 11.91 9.68 13.95
C TRP A 73 10.53 9.20 14.43
N ARG A 74 10.21 7.91 14.22
CA ARG A 74 9.06 7.24 14.79
C ARG A 74 9.52 6.23 15.83
N ASP A 75 8.71 6.06 16.88
CA ASP A 75 8.95 5.08 17.94
C ASP A 75 7.60 4.57 18.48
N ASP A 76 7.66 3.69 19.48
CA ASP A 76 6.49 3.16 20.16
C ASP A 76 5.55 4.26 20.65
N CYS A 77 4.27 4.14 20.28
CA CYS A 77 3.27 5.15 20.60
C CYS A 77 1.94 4.52 21.01
N HIS A 78 1.22 5.20 21.91
CA HIS A 78 -0.07 4.75 22.43
C HIS A 78 -0.07 3.33 23.04
N THR A 79 1.05 2.97 23.68
CA THR A 79 1.27 1.64 24.28
C THR A 79 0.32 1.30 25.44
N SER A 80 -0.45 2.28 25.93
CA SER A 80 -1.49 2.09 26.96
C SER A 80 -2.89 1.78 26.42
N ASP A 81 -3.09 1.74 25.11
CA ASP A 81 -4.40 1.44 24.51
C ASP A 81 -4.83 -0.02 24.73
N GLU A 82 -6.15 -0.25 24.94
CA GLU A 82 -6.72 -1.60 25.11
C GLU A 82 -6.36 -2.52 23.94
N VAL A 83 -6.40 -1.99 22.72
CA VAL A 83 -6.05 -2.70 21.49
C VAL A 83 -4.82 -2.04 20.86
N GLN A 84 -3.71 -2.78 20.85
CA GLN A 84 -2.43 -2.36 20.27
C GLN A 84 -2.42 -2.50 18.75
N GLY A 85 -1.54 -1.74 18.09
CA GLY A 85 -1.38 -1.76 16.65
C GLY A 85 -2.27 -0.75 15.91
N GLY A 86 -2.34 -0.95 14.60
CA GLY A 86 -3.09 -0.13 13.65
C GLY A 86 -2.24 1.00 13.09
N PHE A 87 -2.85 1.83 12.25
CA PHE A 87 -2.23 3.03 11.70
C PHE A 87 -3.03 4.25 12.13
N HIS A 88 -2.37 5.37 12.42
CA HIS A 88 -3.04 6.66 12.46
C HIS A 88 -3.60 6.98 11.09
N ASP A 89 -4.78 7.58 11.03
CA ASP A 89 -5.52 7.74 9.79
C ASP A 89 -4.85 8.71 8.82
N ALA A 90 -4.60 9.93 9.29
CA ALA A 90 -4.16 11.05 8.47
C ALA A 90 -2.90 11.70 9.06
N GLY A 91 -2.87 13.02 9.11
CA GLY A 91 -1.93 13.75 9.96
C GLY A 91 -2.24 13.71 11.46
N ASP A 92 -3.30 13.01 11.85
CA ASP A 92 -3.83 12.88 13.21
C ASP A 92 -3.35 11.59 13.88
N HIS A 93 -3.92 11.23 15.03
CA HIS A 93 -3.65 9.94 15.66
C HIS A 93 -4.91 9.10 15.89
N ALA A 94 -6.10 9.60 15.56
CA ALA A 94 -7.30 8.78 15.56
C ALA A 94 -7.17 7.65 14.50
N MET A 95 -7.87 6.54 14.74
CA MET A 95 -7.91 5.41 13.81
C MET A 95 -9.36 5.06 13.49
N PHE A 96 -9.78 5.40 12.28
CA PHE A 96 -11.12 5.15 11.79
C PHE A 96 -11.18 3.84 11.00
N GLY A 97 -12.14 2.96 11.30
CA GLY A 97 -12.14 1.61 10.71
C GLY A 97 -12.33 1.57 9.19
N LEU A 98 -13.16 2.44 8.61
CA LEU A 98 -13.40 2.47 7.16
C LEU A 98 -12.10 2.67 6.35
N PRO A 99 -11.35 3.77 6.54
CA PRO A 99 -10.11 3.98 5.80
C PRO A 99 -9.03 2.94 6.12
N GLN A 100 -9.00 2.35 7.33
CA GLN A 100 -8.09 1.21 7.61
C GLN A 100 -8.38 0.01 6.72
N GLY A 101 -9.65 -0.40 6.67
CA GLY A 101 -10.08 -1.57 5.90
C GLY A 101 -9.93 -1.36 4.39
N TYR A 102 -10.30 -0.18 3.89
CA TYR A 102 -10.10 0.23 2.51
C TYR A 102 -8.62 0.20 2.13
N THR A 103 -7.76 0.79 2.96
CA THR A 103 -6.32 0.85 2.71
C THR A 103 -5.72 -0.54 2.64
N ALA A 104 -5.94 -1.35 3.68
CA ALA A 104 -5.36 -2.69 3.76
C ALA A 104 -5.84 -3.61 2.62
N SER A 105 -7.14 -3.56 2.29
CA SER A 105 -7.69 -4.35 1.17
C SER A 105 -7.20 -3.83 -0.19
N SER A 106 -7.01 -2.52 -0.37
CA SER A 106 -6.49 -1.98 -1.63
C SER A 106 -4.99 -2.28 -1.81
N LEU A 107 -4.20 -2.22 -0.73
CA LEU A 107 -2.80 -2.66 -0.73
C LEU A 107 -2.69 -4.18 -1.02
N GLY A 108 -3.52 -4.99 -0.38
CA GLY A 108 -3.58 -6.43 -0.64
C GLY A 108 -3.97 -6.74 -2.09
N TRP A 109 -4.93 -6.02 -2.64
CA TRP A 109 -5.30 -6.12 -4.06
C TRP A 109 -4.15 -5.67 -4.97
N SER A 110 -3.46 -4.57 -4.64
CA SER A 110 -2.32 -4.11 -5.44
C SER A 110 -1.20 -5.13 -5.54
N TYR A 111 -0.91 -5.88 -4.47
CA TYR A 111 0.05 -6.99 -4.51
C TYR A 111 -0.46 -8.18 -5.32
N TYR A 112 -1.73 -8.56 -5.13
CA TYR A 112 -2.37 -9.60 -5.92
C TYR A 112 -2.25 -9.28 -7.43
N GLU A 113 -2.49 -8.02 -7.77
CA GLU A 113 -2.48 -7.53 -9.12
C GLU A 113 -1.08 -7.40 -9.69
N PHE A 114 -0.13 -6.79 -8.98
CA PHE A 114 1.18 -6.40 -9.52
C PHE A 114 2.36 -6.97 -8.72
N LYS A 115 2.25 -8.21 -8.23
CA LYS A 115 3.30 -8.91 -7.46
C LYS A 115 4.69 -8.79 -8.10
N ASP A 116 4.77 -8.89 -9.43
CA ASP A 116 6.02 -8.80 -10.17
C ASP A 116 6.70 -7.42 -10.04
N ALA A 117 5.94 -6.34 -9.87
CA ALA A 117 6.49 -5.01 -9.61
C ALA A 117 7.14 -4.94 -8.23
N TYR A 118 6.45 -5.44 -7.19
CA TYR A 118 6.98 -5.47 -5.83
C TYR A 118 8.25 -6.31 -5.73
N VAL A 119 8.25 -7.53 -6.30
CA VAL A 119 9.43 -8.42 -6.28
C VAL A 119 10.60 -7.77 -7.03
N ALA A 120 10.38 -7.28 -8.25
CA ALA A 120 11.45 -6.70 -9.06
C ALA A 120 12.04 -5.41 -8.47
N THR A 121 11.29 -4.72 -7.61
CA THR A 121 11.75 -3.51 -6.90
C THR A 121 12.14 -3.79 -5.45
N GLY A 122 12.01 -5.03 -4.97
CA GLY A 122 12.28 -5.47 -3.59
C GLY A 122 11.44 -4.75 -2.54
N GLN A 123 10.20 -4.42 -2.89
CA GLN A 123 9.23 -3.75 -2.01
C GLN A 123 8.20 -4.72 -1.42
N ASP A 124 8.29 -6.00 -1.78
CA ASP A 124 7.39 -7.05 -1.30
C ASP A 124 7.51 -7.29 0.21
N GLU A 125 8.73 -7.27 0.76
CA GLU A 125 8.94 -7.37 2.21
C GLU A 125 8.34 -6.18 2.97
N HIS A 126 8.52 -4.96 2.45
CA HIS A 126 7.98 -3.74 3.08
C HIS A 126 6.46 -3.76 3.06
N LEU A 127 5.86 -4.04 1.90
CA LEU A 127 4.43 -4.14 1.76
C LEU A 127 3.85 -5.23 2.66
N LYS A 128 4.50 -6.41 2.73
CA LYS A 128 4.06 -7.49 3.59
C LYS A 128 4.08 -7.09 5.06
N LEU A 129 5.11 -6.41 5.53
CA LEU A 129 5.18 -5.89 6.90
C LEU A 129 4.01 -4.96 7.21
N ILE A 130 3.68 -4.05 6.28
CA ILE A 130 2.55 -3.13 6.40
C ILE A 130 1.22 -3.89 6.47
N LEU A 131 1.00 -4.85 5.55
CA LEU A 131 -0.22 -5.66 5.50
C LEU A 131 -0.39 -6.56 6.74
N ASP A 132 0.69 -7.17 7.22
CA ASP A 132 0.69 -7.96 8.45
C ASP A 132 0.29 -7.07 9.65
N HIS A 133 0.81 -5.84 9.74
CA HIS A 133 0.45 -4.92 10.83
C HIS A 133 -1.04 -4.52 10.81
N PHE A 134 -1.61 -4.27 9.63
CA PHE A 134 -3.06 -4.07 9.47
C PHE A 134 -3.85 -5.31 9.89
N CYS A 135 -3.50 -6.49 9.36
CA CYS A 135 -4.24 -7.72 9.59
C CYS A 135 -4.19 -8.16 11.06
N ASP A 136 -3.04 -8.00 11.71
CA ASP A 136 -2.88 -8.25 13.13
C ASP A 136 -3.72 -7.30 13.99
N PHE A 137 -3.81 -6.03 13.61
CA PHE A 137 -4.72 -5.08 14.24
C PHE A 137 -6.19 -5.47 14.05
N PHE A 138 -6.59 -5.93 12.86
CA PHE A 138 -7.98 -6.36 12.57
C PHE A 138 -8.36 -7.60 13.38
N LYS A 139 -7.44 -8.55 13.52
CA LYS A 139 -7.63 -9.73 14.39
C LYS A 139 -7.74 -9.33 15.85
N ARG A 140 -6.86 -8.44 16.36
CA ARG A 140 -6.95 -7.92 17.75
C ARG A 140 -8.22 -7.10 18.00
N SER A 141 -8.74 -6.44 16.97
CA SER A 141 -9.99 -5.69 16.99
C SER A 141 -11.24 -6.59 16.96
N THR A 142 -11.08 -7.91 16.82
CA THR A 142 -12.18 -8.85 16.62
C THR A 142 -12.18 -9.94 17.70
N LYS A 143 -13.17 -9.90 18.60
CA LYS A 143 -13.34 -10.94 19.64
C LYS A 143 -14.23 -12.05 19.12
N LEU A 144 -13.67 -13.24 18.90
CA LEU A 144 -14.42 -14.42 18.44
C LEU A 144 -14.98 -15.25 19.61
N SER A 145 -16.19 -15.78 19.42
CA SER A 145 -16.77 -16.88 20.20
C SER A 145 -17.00 -18.05 19.23
N GLY A 146 -16.08 -19.01 19.21
CA GLY A 146 -16.01 -20.02 18.14
C GLY A 146 -15.67 -19.37 16.79
N ASN A 147 -16.57 -19.50 15.81
CA ASN A 147 -16.44 -18.91 14.48
C ASN A 147 -17.33 -17.66 14.29
N SER A 148 -17.90 -17.13 15.36
CA SER A 148 -18.77 -15.95 15.32
C SER A 148 -18.11 -14.77 16.04
N VAL A 149 -18.24 -13.57 15.48
CA VAL A 149 -17.79 -12.34 16.14
C VAL A 149 -18.75 -12.02 17.28
N SER A 150 -18.19 -11.88 18.49
CA SER A 150 -18.92 -11.52 19.71
C SER A 150 -18.81 -10.04 20.05
N ASN A 151 -17.70 -9.41 19.65
CA ASN A 151 -17.47 -7.98 19.79
C ASN A 151 -16.44 -7.52 18.77
N PHE A 152 -16.59 -6.31 18.26
CA PHE A 152 -15.78 -5.75 17.17
C PHE A 152 -15.43 -4.29 17.47
N LEU A 153 -14.14 -3.97 17.43
CA LEU A 153 -13.62 -2.62 17.55
C LEU A 153 -13.55 -2.00 16.16
N TYR A 154 -14.38 -0.98 15.94
CA TYR A 154 -14.47 -0.32 14.63
C TYR A 154 -13.79 1.05 14.60
N GLN A 155 -13.36 1.57 15.75
CA GLN A 155 -12.57 2.79 15.84
C GLN A 155 -11.81 2.86 17.16
N LYS A 156 -10.61 3.43 17.09
CA LYS A 156 -9.71 3.67 18.21
C LYS A 156 -9.32 5.14 18.25
N GLY A 157 -9.56 5.81 19.37
CA GLY A 157 -9.43 7.26 19.50
C GLY A 157 -10.70 8.00 19.10
N ASP A 158 -11.00 9.06 19.82
CA ASP A 158 -12.08 9.99 19.49
C ASP A 158 -11.50 11.12 18.63
N GLY A 159 -11.96 11.24 17.38
CA GLY A 159 -11.41 12.20 16.43
C GLY A 159 -11.50 13.65 16.92
N THR A 160 -12.57 14.03 17.63
CA THR A 160 -12.71 15.41 18.13
C THR A 160 -11.69 15.70 19.23
N VAL A 161 -11.48 14.74 20.13
CA VAL A 161 -10.46 14.87 21.18
C VAL A 161 -9.06 14.87 20.56
N ASP A 162 -8.80 13.95 19.64
CA ASP A 162 -7.51 13.80 18.98
C ASP A 162 -7.13 15.05 18.17
N HIS A 163 -8.07 15.63 17.44
CA HIS A 163 -7.82 16.80 16.59
C HIS A 163 -7.50 18.07 17.37
N SER A 164 -7.75 18.10 18.69
CA SER A 164 -7.33 19.18 19.58
C SER A 164 -5.86 19.09 20.01
N TYR A 165 -5.20 17.96 19.74
CA TYR A 165 -3.78 17.75 19.99
C TYR A 165 -2.96 18.06 18.73
N TRP A 166 -1.79 18.68 18.92
CA TRP A 166 -0.78 18.82 17.87
C TRP A 166 0.59 18.51 18.45
N GLY A 167 1.19 17.41 18.04
CA GLY A 167 2.47 16.91 18.55
C GLY A 167 2.74 15.49 18.09
N PRO A 168 3.90 14.92 18.40
CA PRO A 168 4.22 13.54 18.04
C PRO A 168 3.38 12.51 18.82
N PRO A 169 2.96 11.39 18.21
CA PRO A 169 2.10 10.39 18.86
C PRO A 169 2.75 9.75 20.08
N GLU A 170 4.08 9.65 20.11
CA GLU A 170 4.88 9.13 21.22
C GLU A 170 4.72 9.98 22.50
N GLN A 171 4.29 11.24 22.37
CA GLN A 171 4.04 12.16 23.48
C GLN A 171 2.53 12.34 23.77
N GLN A 172 1.65 11.74 22.97
CA GLN A 172 0.20 11.80 23.22
C GLN A 172 -0.17 10.77 24.30
N GLY A 173 -0.18 11.22 25.56
CA GLY A 173 -0.48 10.38 26.71
C GLY A 173 -1.97 10.03 26.89
N GLY A 174 -2.22 9.04 27.76
CA GLY A 174 -3.57 8.58 28.13
C GLY A 174 -4.05 7.40 27.29
N SER A 175 -4.97 6.61 27.83
CA SER A 175 -5.67 5.59 27.05
C SER A 175 -6.77 6.24 26.22
N ARG A 176 -6.81 5.89 24.94
CA ARG A 176 -7.78 6.44 23.99
C ARG A 176 -9.08 5.65 24.02
N LYS A 177 -10.21 6.31 23.67
CA LYS A 177 -11.53 5.69 23.63
C LYS A 177 -11.55 4.55 22.61
N MET A 178 -12.11 3.41 22.99
CA MET A 178 -12.32 2.25 22.13
C MET A 178 -13.80 2.15 21.78
N PHE A 179 -14.12 2.18 20.49
CA PHE A 179 -15.49 2.11 19.99
C PHE A 179 -15.83 0.67 19.60
N TRP A 180 -16.43 -0.05 20.55
CA TRP A 180 -16.82 -1.46 20.40
C TRP A 180 -18.29 -1.59 19.99
N THR A 181 -18.60 -2.64 19.22
CA THR A 181 -19.97 -3.04 18.88
C THR A 181 -20.09 -4.56 18.79
N SER A 182 -21.27 -5.10 19.09
CA SER A 182 -21.60 -6.52 18.90
C SER A 182 -22.64 -6.75 17.80
N ASN A 183 -23.09 -5.69 17.11
CA ASN A 183 -24.21 -5.77 16.17
C ASN A 183 -24.25 -4.64 15.11
N GLY A 184 -23.11 -4.02 14.79
CA GLY A 184 -23.04 -2.99 13.75
C GLY A 184 -21.63 -2.76 13.21
N ALA A 185 -21.41 -1.66 12.50
CA ALA A 185 -20.18 -1.39 11.73
C ALA A 185 -19.91 -2.49 10.67
N SER A 186 -20.96 -2.85 9.94
CA SER A 186 -20.97 -3.96 8.98
C SER A 186 -20.10 -3.67 7.75
N ASP A 187 -20.09 -2.42 7.31
CA ASP A 187 -19.17 -1.86 6.32
C ASP A 187 -17.70 -2.11 6.71
N ILE A 188 -17.31 -1.63 7.89
CA ILE A 188 -15.95 -1.77 8.41
C ILE A 188 -15.57 -3.25 8.58
N ALA A 189 -16.48 -4.07 9.12
CA ALA A 189 -16.25 -5.51 9.26
C ALA A 189 -16.07 -6.20 7.90
N ALA A 190 -16.82 -5.81 6.86
CA ALA A 190 -16.66 -6.36 5.53
C ALA A 190 -15.31 -5.98 4.91
N ASP A 191 -14.87 -4.73 5.03
CA ASP A 191 -13.59 -4.31 4.47
C ASP A 191 -12.39 -4.92 5.22
N TYR A 192 -12.50 -5.14 6.54
CA TYR A 192 -11.51 -5.94 7.29
C TYR A 192 -11.49 -7.39 6.79
N ALA A 193 -12.66 -7.98 6.49
CA ALA A 193 -12.73 -9.31 5.90
C ALA A 193 -12.08 -9.37 4.51
N ALA A 194 -12.27 -8.35 3.67
CA ALA A 194 -11.62 -8.26 2.36
C ALA A 194 -10.08 -8.23 2.51
N ALA A 195 -9.56 -7.39 3.41
CA ALA A 195 -8.12 -7.27 3.66
C ALA A 195 -7.51 -8.58 4.16
N LEU A 196 -8.14 -9.25 5.14
CA LEU A 196 -7.68 -10.53 5.66
C LEU A 196 -7.76 -11.66 4.62
N ALA A 197 -8.81 -11.68 3.79
CA ALA A 197 -8.90 -12.64 2.69
C ALA A 197 -7.79 -12.43 1.66
N LEU A 198 -7.47 -11.18 1.32
CA LEU A 198 -6.35 -10.83 0.44
C LEU A 198 -4.99 -11.20 1.05
N ASN A 199 -4.80 -11.00 2.35
CA ASN A 199 -3.57 -11.41 3.03
C ASN A 199 -3.38 -12.93 2.97
N TYR A 200 -4.45 -13.70 3.15
CA TYR A 200 -4.45 -15.14 2.93
C TYR A 200 -4.12 -15.51 1.48
N ILE A 201 -4.75 -14.86 0.49
CA ILE A 201 -4.50 -15.14 -0.94
C ILE A 201 -3.03 -14.91 -1.29
N ASN A 202 -2.44 -13.83 -0.77
CA ASN A 202 -1.08 -13.41 -1.13
C ASN A 202 0.01 -14.18 -0.37
N PHE A 203 -0.23 -14.51 0.91
CA PHE A 203 0.80 -15.02 1.82
C PHE A 203 0.42 -16.30 2.58
N GLY A 204 -0.78 -16.83 2.39
CA GLY A 204 -1.18 -18.16 2.88
C GLY A 204 -1.53 -18.25 4.37
N ASN A 205 -1.71 -17.13 5.09
CA ASN A 205 -2.03 -17.16 6.52
C ASN A 205 -3.47 -17.62 6.77
N SER A 206 -3.65 -18.89 7.18
CA SER A 206 -4.96 -19.48 7.42
C SER A 206 -5.74 -18.83 8.57
N GLU A 207 -5.07 -18.20 9.53
CA GLU A 207 -5.77 -17.48 10.60
C GLU A 207 -6.48 -16.25 10.05
N ASP A 208 -5.87 -15.53 9.11
CA ASP A 208 -6.50 -14.38 8.48
C ASP A 208 -7.78 -14.80 7.74
N LEU A 209 -7.76 -15.92 7.01
CA LEU A 209 -8.95 -16.45 6.35
C LEU A 209 -10.08 -16.77 7.36
N LYS A 210 -9.75 -17.40 8.50
CA LYS A 210 -10.74 -17.69 9.55
C LYS A 210 -11.42 -16.41 10.06
N TYR A 211 -10.65 -15.36 10.31
CA TYR A 211 -11.20 -14.08 10.74
C TYR A 211 -11.98 -13.38 9.63
N ALA A 212 -11.53 -13.49 8.38
CA ALA A 212 -12.23 -12.94 7.21
C ALA A 212 -13.64 -13.53 7.07
N GLU A 213 -13.77 -14.87 7.12
CA GLU A 213 -15.07 -15.53 7.05
C GLU A 213 -15.99 -15.12 8.22
N ALA A 214 -15.44 -15.02 9.45
CA ALA A 214 -16.19 -14.62 10.63
C ALA A 214 -16.70 -13.18 10.56
N LEU A 215 -15.85 -12.23 10.14
CA LEU A 215 -16.19 -10.82 9.99
C LEU A 215 -17.19 -10.57 8.86
N TYR A 216 -17.07 -11.28 7.74
CA TYR A 216 -18.05 -11.20 6.66
C TYR A 216 -19.43 -11.71 7.09
N ASN A 217 -19.47 -12.84 7.80
CA ASN A 217 -20.71 -13.38 8.36
C ASN A 217 -21.34 -12.40 9.35
N PHE A 218 -20.54 -11.76 10.20
CA PHE A 218 -20.99 -10.71 11.11
C PHE A 218 -21.58 -9.51 10.35
N SER A 219 -20.88 -9.00 9.33
CA SER A 219 -21.34 -7.89 8.50
C SER A 219 -22.71 -8.18 7.87
N THR A 220 -22.83 -9.32 7.19
CA THR A 220 -24.07 -9.70 6.48
C THR A 220 -25.21 -10.09 7.40
N GLN A 221 -24.93 -10.44 8.67
CA GLN A 221 -25.95 -10.69 9.68
C GLN A 221 -26.64 -9.40 10.14
N TYR A 222 -25.86 -8.32 10.33
CA TYR A 222 -26.37 -7.09 10.95
C TYR A 222 -26.73 -5.98 9.97
N ASN A 223 -26.03 -5.85 8.84
CA ASN A 223 -26.31 -4.87 7.77
C ASN A 223 -26.56 -3.44 8.28
N SER A 224 -25.73 -3.00 9.22
CA SER A 224 -25.84 -1.69 9.86
C SER A 224 -24.47 -1.01 9.96
N VAL A 225 -24.44 0.29 9.71
CA VAL A 225 -23.24 1.13 9.76
C VAL A 225 -23.08 1.74 11.15
N ALA A 226 -21.87 2.14 11.52
CA ALA A 226 -21.63 2.84 12.77
C ALA A 226 -22.27 4.25 12.76
N THR A 227 -22.90 4.65 13.87
CA THR A 227 -23.55 5.98 14.01
C THR A 227 -22.87 6.90 15.04
N ASP A 228 -21.93 6.38 15.82
CA ASP A 228 -21.06 7.10 16.76
C ASP A 228 -19.61 6.72 16.43
N GLY A 229 -18.64 7.58 16.74
CA GLY A 229 -17.23 7.44 16.36
C GLY A 229 -16.92 8.11 15.01
N PRO A 230 -17.15 7.45 13.85
CA PRO A 230 -16.76 8.00 12.55
C PRO A 230 -17.59 9.20 12.10
N ASN A 231 -18.72 9.46 12.75
CA ASN A 231 -19.63 10.55 12.39
C ASN A 231 -18.93 11.92 12.51
N GLY A 232 -18.93 12.69 11.41
CA GLY A 232 -18.20 13.95 11.29
C GLY A 232 -16.80 13.83 10.67
N PHE A 233 -16.32 12.61 10.44
CA PHE A 233 -15.03 12.30 9.81
C PHE A 233 -15.24 11.35 8.62
N TYR A 234 -15.42 10.06 8.88
CA TYR A 234 -15.64 9.00 7.90
C TYR A 234 -17.06 8.45 8.00
N LYS A 235 -18.04 9.27 7.58
CA LYS A 235 -19.44 8.86 7.60
C LYS A 235 -19.73 7.90 6.46
N SER A 236 -20.18 6.70 6.81
CA SER A 236 -20.60 5.67 5.89
C SER A 236 -21.88 6.00 5.09
N SER A 237 -21.89 5.65 3.80
CA SER A 237 -23.05 5.69 2.91
C SER A 237 -23.83 4.36 2.86
N GLY A 238 -23.27 3.26 3.35
CA GLY A 238 -23.83 1.92 3.22
C GLY A 238 -22.86 0.83 3.67
N CYS A 239 -23.21 -0.43 3.42
CA CYS A 239 -22.29 -1.56 3.65
C CYS A 239 -22.32 -2.58 2.51
N GLN A 240 -23.16 -2.36 1.49
CA GLN A 240 -23.46 -3.39 0.49
C GLN A 240 -22.30 -3.56 -0.49
N ASP A 241 -21.60 -2.49 -0.80
CA ASP A 241 -20.42 -2.46 -1.64
C ASP A 241 -19.18 -3.01 -0.95
N GLU A 242 -18.93 -2.70 0.34
CA GLU A 242 -17.87 -3.37 1.10
C GLU A 242 -18.14 -4.88 1.18
N GLN A 243 -19.39 -5.27 1.43
CA GLN A 243 -19.81 -6.68 1.39
C GLN A 243 -19.59 -7.30 0.01
N ALA A 244 -19.88 -6.58 -1.08
CA ALA A 244 -19.66 -7.09 -2.43
C ALA A 244 -18.17 -7.32 -2.70
N ASN A 245 -17.32 -6.37 -2.31
CA ASN A 245 -15.87 -6.45 -2.43
C ASN A 245 -15.31 -7.62 -1.61
N ALA A 246 -15.68 -7.72 -0.33
CA ALA A 246 -15.25 -8.79 0.56
C ALA A 246 -15.69 -10.18 0.08
N ALA A 247 -16.94 -10.30 -0.40
CA ALA A 247 -17.44 -11.54 -0.97
C ALA A 247 -16.65 -11.96 -2.22
N GLY A 248 -16.26 -11.02 -3.08
CA GLY A 248 -15.41 -11.32 -4.22
C GLY A 248 -14.08 -11.96 -3.81
N TRP A 249 -13.38 -11.33 -2.87
CA TRP A 249 -12.09 -11.85 -2.38
C TRP A 249 -12.23 -13.16 -1.61
N LEU A 250 -13.27 -13.32 -0.79
CA LEU A 250 -13.57 -14.58 -0.12
C LEU A 250 -13.90 -15.71 -1.11
N TYR A 251 -14.56 -15.43 -2.23
CA TYR A 251 -14.73 -16.41 -3.29
C TYR A 251 -13.39 -16.81 -3.90
N ILE A 252 -12.52 -15.85 -4.20
CA ILE A 252 -11.19 -16.14 -4.75
C ILE A 252 -10.41 -17.05 -3.80
N ALA A 253 -10.46 -16.76 -2.49
CA ALA A 253 -9.79 -17.53 -1.43
C ALA A 253 -10.36 -18.95 -1.23
N THR A 254 -11.69 -19.12 -1.25
CA THR A 254 -12.35 -20.35 -0.76
C THR A 254 -13.02 -21.19 -1.85
N LYS A 255 -13.31 -20.59 -3.01
CA LYS A 255 -14.18 -21.12 -4.07
C LYS A 255 -15.60 -21.45 -3.62
N ASN A 256 -16.06 -20.91 -2.49
CA ASN A 256 -17.43 -21.12 -2.01
C ASN A 256 -18.41 -20.25 -2.81
N GLU A 257 -19.26 -20.90 -3.61
CA GLU A 257 -20.23 -20.24 -4.50
C GLU A 257 -21.19 -19.26 -3.80
N LYS A 258 -21.42 -19.39 -2.48
CA LYS A 258 -22.16 -18.39 -1.71
C LYS A 258 -21.56 -16.99 -1.89
N TYR A 259 -20.23 -16.87 -1.77
CA TYR A 259 -19.56 -15.58 -1.86
C TYR A 259 -19.60 -15.00 -3.28
N LYS A 260 -19.48 -15.83 -4.31
CA LYS A 260 -19.65 -15.39 -5.69
C LYS A 260 -21.05 -14.83 -5.95
N ASN A 261 -22.08 -15.52 -5.46
CA ASN A 261 -23.47 -15.06 -5.58
C ASN A 261 -23.70 -13.76 -4.81
N ASP A 262 -23.14 -13.65 -3.59
CA ASP A 262 -23.23 -12.44 -2.78
C ASP A 262 -22.55 -11.24 -3.47
N CYS A 263 -21.37 -11.44 -4.06
CA CYS A 263 -20.65 -10.43 -4.83
C CYS A 263 -21.47 -9.99 -6.06
N ALA A 264 -21.94 -10.96 -6.86
CA ALA A 264 -22.74 -10.70 -8.07
C ALA A 264 -23.99 -9.86 -7.77
N GLY A 265 -24.70 -10.17 -6.68
CA GLY A 265 -25.94 -9.51 -6.30
C GLY A 265 -25.78 -8.06 -5.81
N LYS A 266 -24.57 -7.67 -5.39
CA LYS A 266 -24.31 -6.37 -4.75
C LYS A 266 -23.34 -5.47 -5.52
N GLN A 267 -22.44 -6.02 -6.37
CA GLN A 267 -21.36 -5.27 -7.04
C GLN A 267 -21.83 -4.10 -7.92
N THR A 268 -23.08 -4.11 -8.41
CA THR A 268 -23.57 -3.03 -9.28
C THR A 268 -24.20 -1.86 -8.54
N GLN A 269 -24.47 -1.96 -7.24
CA GLN A 269 -25.28 -0.96 -6.53
C GLN A 269 -24.56 0.40 -6.40
N HIS A 270 -23.23 0.42 -6.50
CA HIS A 270 -22.41 1.62 -6.30
C HIS A 270 -21.39 1.89 -7.43
N LEU A 271 -21.48 1.18 -8.56
CA LEU A 271 -20.66 1.49 -9.74
C LEU A 271 -21.14 2.81 -10.36
N GLY A 272 -20.34 3.86 -10.21
CA GLY A 272 -20.72 5.24 -10.57
C GLY A 272 -19.85 6.31 -9.90
N TRP A 273 -18.97 5.89 -8.98
CA TRP A 273 -17.89 6.72 -8.43
C TRP A 273 -16.56 5.97 -8.50
N VAL A 274 -15.45 6.65 -8.19
CA VAL A 274 -14.15 5.98 -8.03
C VAL A 274 -14.17 5.14 -6.75
N ASP A 275 -13.42 4.05 -6.76
CA ASP A 275 -13.19 3.23 -5.58
C ASP A 275 -12.60 4.08 -4.43
N GLY A 276 -12.99 3.82 -3.20
CA GLY A 276 -12.60 4.64 -2.06
C GLY A 276 -13.08 4.05 -0.72
N TRP A 277 -12.76 4.75 0.37
CA TRP A 277 -13.07 4.29 1.73
C TRP A 277 -14.56 4.21 2.07
N ASP A 278 -15.43 4.93 1.33
CA ASP A 278 -16.90 4.92 1.50
C ASP A 278 -17.64 4.24 0.34
N ASN A 279 -16.93 4.00 -0.77
CA ASN A 279 -17.52 3.45 -1.98
C ASN A 279 -16.60 2.40 -2.56
N ARG A 280 -16.93 1.13 -2.36
CA ARG A 280 -16.19 -0.02 -2.90
C ARG A 280 -16.79 -0.55 -4.21
N GLY A 281 -17.69 0.19 -4.84
CA GLY A 281 -18.44 -0.27 -6.01
C GLY A 281 -17.56 -0.62 -7.22
N LEU A 282 -16.55 0.21 -7.50
CA LEU A 282 -15.59 -0.08 -8.57
C LEU A 282 -14.66 -1.26 -8.20
N GLY A 283 -14.14 -1.32 -6.97
CA GLY A 283 -13.35 -2.45 -6.49
C GLY A 283 -14.12 -3.78 -6.54
N ALA A 284 -15.38 -3.77 -6.08
CA ALA A 284 -16.29 -4.91 -6.15
C ALA A 284 -16.56 -5.37 -7.60
N ALA A 285 -16.71 -4.43 -8.54
CA ALA A 285 -16.87 -4.74 -9.95
C ALA A 285 -15.58 -5.35 -10.55
N CYS A 286 -14.40 -4.84 -10.15
CA CYS A 286 -13.11 -5.40 -10.57
C CYS A 286 -12.91 -6.83 -10.07
N VAL A 287 -13.12 -7.10 -8.77
CA VAL A 287 -12.99 -8.47 -8.24
C VAL A 287 -14.03 -9.43 -8.87
N TYR A 288 -15.24 -8.96 -9.16
CA TYR A 288 -16.22 -9.76 -9.89
C TYR A 288 -15.80 -10.02 -11.35
N ALA A 289 -15.15 -9.07 -12.00
CA ALA A 289 -14.55 -9.26 -13.32
C ALA A 289 -13.41 -10.27 -13.30
N HIS A 290 -12.55 -10.29 -12.27
CA HIS A 290 -11.57 -11.36 -12.08
C HIS A 290 -12.22 -12.74 -11.96
N ILE A 291 -13.35 -12.84 -11.25
CA ILE A 291 -14.07 -14.10 -11.05
C ILE A 291 -14.69 -14.63 -12.34
N THR A 292 -15.22 -13.74 -13.17
CA THR A 292 -16.02 -14.11 -14.36
C THR A 292 -15.23 -14.08 -15.66
N GLY A 293 -14.10 -13.35 -15.70
CA GLY A 293 -13.38 -13.00 -16.91
C GLY A 293 -14.04 -11.88 -17.72
N ASP A 294 -15.20 -11.36 -17.31
CA ASP A 294 -15.91 -10.30 -18.03
C ASP A 294 -15.61 -8.92 -17.43
N TRP A 295 -14.69 -8.21 -18.09
CA TRP A 295 -14.30 -6.84 -17.75
C TRP A 295 -15.12 -5.77 -18.49
N GLY A 296 -16.09 -6.14 -19.33
CA GLY A 296 -16.78 -5.20 -20.20
C GLY A 296 -17.43 -4.03 -19.45
N LYS A 297 -18.04 -4.32 -18.29
CA LYS A 297 -18.67 -3.29 -17.45
C LYS A 297 -17.64 -2.35 -16.80
N VAL A 298 -16.55 -2.90 -16.27
CA VAL A 298 -15.45 -2.15 -15.66
C VAL A 298 -14.78 -1.27 -16.71
N ASN A 299 -14.43 -1.84 -17.85
CA ASN A 299 -13.81 -1.15 -18.98
C ASN A 299 -14.65 0.00 -19.50
N SER A 300 -15.97 -0.19 -19.61
CA SER A 300 -16.89 0.86 -20.06
C SER A 300 -16.92 2.02 -19.08
N TYR A 301 -16.98 1.73 -17.77
CA TYR A 301 -16.99 2.76 -16.74
C TYR A 301 -15.65 3.51 -16.67
N ILE A 302 -14.53 2.79 -16.57
CA ILE A 302 -13.20 3.38 -16.56
C ILE A 302 -12.97 4.19 -17.84
N GLY A 303 -13.34 3.68 -19.01
CA GLY A 303 -13.19 4.42 -20.27
C GLY A 303 -14.00 5.72 -20.34
N SER A 304 -15.12 5.82 -19.60
CA SER A 304 -15.87 7.08 -19.49
C SER A 304 -15.15 8.12 -18.63
N MET A 305 -14.45 7.67 -17.58
CA MET A 305 -13.71 8.53 -16.63
C MET A 305 -12.30 8.87 -17.14
N ALA A 306 -11.62 7.89 -17.72
CA ALA A 306 -10.30 7.99 -18.35
C ALA A 306 -10.39 8.56 -19.77
N SER A 307 -11.25 9.56 -19.97
CA SER A 307 -11.46 10.20 -21.26
C SER A 307 -10.68 11.52 -21.32
N GLY A 308 -9.85 11.67 -22.37
CA GLY A 308 -9.09 12.89 -22.64
C GLY A 308 -7.72 12.96 -21.96
N SER A 309 -7.11 14.14 -22.04
CA SER A 309 -5.72 14.42 -21.66
C SER A 309 -5.63 15.50 -20.59
N ASN A 310 -6.63 15.59 -19.71
CA ASN A 310 -6.63 16.55 -18.61
C ASN A 310 -6.52 15.79 -17.28
N TYR A 311 -6.10 16.48 -16.22
CA TYR A 311 -6.13 15.91 -14.88
C TYR A 311 -7.57 15.51 -14.50
N LEU A 312 -7.77 14.28 -14.03
CA LEU A 312 -9.05 13.82 -13.50
C LEU A 312 -9.24 14.41 -12.10
N PHE A 313 -9.93 15.54 -12.03
CA PHE A 313 -10.37 16.19 -10.80
C PHE A 313 -11.80 15.76 -10.47
N MET A 314 -11.98 14.98 -9.40
CA MET A 314 -13.31 14.49 -8.99
C MET A 314 -13.90 15.27 -7.81
N ASP A 315 -13.07 15.58 -6.82
CA ASP A 315 -13.42 16.33 -5.62
C ASP A 315 -12.18 17.09 -5.15
N LYS A 316 -12.38 18.18 -4.40
CA LYS A 316 -11.28 18.94 -3.79
C LYS A 316 -10.62 18.18 -2.63
N TRP A 317 -11.38 17.37 -1.91
CA TRP A 317 -10.87 16.55 -0.81
C TRP A 317 -10.15 15.34 -1.36
N GLY A 318 -8.82 15.31 -1.26
CA GLY A 318 -8.00 14.22 -1.77
C GLY A 318 -8.17 14.03 -3.27
N SER A 319 -8.05 15.12 -4.04
CA SER A 319 -8.16 15.08 -5.50
C SER A 319 -7.12 14.13 -6.10
N ALA A 320 -5.89 14.13 -5.58
CA ALA A 320 -4.82 13.21 -5.97
C ALA A 320 -5.12 11.75 -5.56
N ARG A 321 -5.67 11.52 -4.37
CA ARG A 321 -6.14 10.20 -3.92
C ARG A 321 -7.13 9.60 -4.91
N LEU A 322 -8.21 10.32 -5.22
CA LEU A 322 -9.25 9.87 -6.16
C LEU A 322 -8.66 9.58 -7.54
N ASN A 323 -7.77 10.46 -7.99
CA ASN A 323 -7.07 10.31 -9.26
C ASN A 323 -6.22 9.02 -9.30
N THR A 324 -5.36 8.79 -8.31
CA THR A 324 -4.50 7.61 -8.26
C THR A 324 -5.29 6.31 -8.08
N THR A 325 -6.40 6.32 -7.36
CA THR A 325 -7.25 5.12 -7.26
C THR A 325 -7.90 4.77 -8.59
N MET A 326 -8.31 5.77 -9.39
CA MET A 326 -8.77 5.50 -10.76
C MET A 326 -7.64 4.99 -11.66
N GLN A 327 -6.41 5.51 -11.51
CA GLN A 327 -5.23 4.97 -12.20
C GLN A 327 -5.02 3.49 -11.85
N PHE A 328 -5.05 3.14 -10.57
CA PHE A 328 -4.89 1.76 -10.11
C PHE A 328 -5.94 0.83 -10.75
N CYS A 329 -7.23 1.17 -10.66
CA CYS A 329 -8.30 0.38 -11.26
C CYS A 329 -8.14 0.25 -12.79
N ALA A 330 -7.72 1.33 -13.46
CA ALA A 330 -7.49 1.35 -14.92
C ALA A 330 -6.32 0.45 -15.33
N LEU A 331 -5.24 0.43 -14.55
CA LEU A 331 -4.08 -0.42 -14.79
C LEU A 331 -4.42 -1.90 -14.52
N ALA A 332 -5.21 -2.20 -13.48
CA ALA A 332 -5.72 -3.55 -13.23
C ALA A 332 -6.62 -4.03 -14.39
N ALA A 333 -7.54 -3.18 -14.86
CA ALA A 333 -8.38 -3.47 -16.02
C ALA A 333 -7.57 -3.67 -17.31
N THR A 334 -6.52 -2.87 -17.51
CA THR A 334 -5.57 -3.03 -18.63
C THR A 334 -4.87 -4.39 -18.56
N LYS A 335 -4.43 -4.82 -17.37
CA LYS A 335 -3.71 -6.10 -17.20
C LYS A 335 -4.59 -7.31 -17.50
N ASN A 336 -5.88 -7.23 -17.21
CA ASN A 336 -6.78 -8.38 -17.24
C ASN A 336 -7.77 -8.38 -18.40
N SER A 337 -7.70 -7.43 -19.33
CA SER A 337 -8.67 -7.32 -20.43
C SER A 337 -8.05 -6.78 -21.72
N GLY A 338 -8.89 -6.57 -22.75
CA GLY A 338 -8.48 -5.95 -24.02
C GLY A 338 -8.48 -4.41 -24.01
N ALA A 339 -8.80 -3.75 -22.89
CA ALA A 339 -8.71 -2.30 -22.77
C ALA A 339 -7.27 -1.84 -22.53
N ASP A 340 -6.92 -0.63 -22.96
CA ASP A 340 -5.60 -0.04 -22.71
C ASP A 340 -5.73 1.38 -22.13
N PHE A 341 -5.38 1.52 -20.86
CA PHE A 341 -5.39 2.80 -20.14
C PHE A 341 -3.98 3.27 -19.72
N LYS A 342 -2.91 2.62 -20.19
CA LYS A 342 -1.52 2.88 -19.73
C LYS A 342 -1.09 4.32 -19.96
N SER A 343 -1.36 4.86 -21.15
CA SER A 343 -0.95 6.24 -21.49
C SER A 343 -1.76 7.27 -20.71
N TRP A 344 -3.04 7.00 -20.44
CA TRP A 344 -3.85 7.88 -19.60
C TRP A 344 -3.32 7.89 -18.17
N ALA A 345 -3.11 6.70 -17.56
CA ALA A 345 -2.57 6.60 -16.21
C ALA A 345 -1.19 7.26 -16.09
N LYS A 346 -0.31 7.04 -17.07
CA LYS A 346 0.99 7.74 -17.13
C LYS A 346 0.82 9.26 -17.11
N GLY A 347 -0.05 9.81 -17.96
CA GLY A 347 -0.28 11.26 -18.01
C GLY A 347 -0.83 11.83 -16.70
N GLN A 348 -1.68 11.07 -16.00
CA GLN A 348 -2.15 11.45 -14.67
C GLN A 348 -1.01 11.44 -13.63
N MET A 349 -0.15 10.42 -13.65
CA MET A 349 1.00 10.35 -12.74
C MET A 349 2.04 11.42 -13.05
N ASP A 350 2.27 11.74 -14.32
CA ASP A 350 3.15 12.84 -14.74
C ASP A 350 2.63 14.17 -14.15
N TYR A 351 1.31 14.40 -14.13
CA TYR A 351 0.72 15.57 -13.46
C TYR A 351 1.01 15.56 -11.96
N ILE A 352 0.79 14.43 -11.27
CA ILE A 352 1.03 14.29 -9.82
C ILE A 352 2.51 14.50 -9.47
N THR A 353 3.42 14.04 -10.33
CA THR A 353 4.87 14.09 -10.09
C THR A 353 5.53 15.40 -10.53
N GLY A 354 4.79 16.35 -11.11
CA GLY A 354 5.25 17.73 -11.29
C GLY A 354 4.87 18.41 -12.59
N ASN A 355 4.34 17.68 -13.59
CA ASN A 355 3.89 18.24 -14.86
C ASN A 355 2.48 18.84 -14.74
N ASN A 356 2.36 19.87 -13.90
CA ASN A 356 1.11 20.56 -13.61
C ASN A 356 1.30 22.10 -13.58
N PRO A 357 0.21 22.88 -13.65
CA PRO A 357 0.28 24.35 -13.65
C PRO A 357 0.97 24.97 -12.43
N ALA A 358 0.97 24.28 -11.29
CA ALA A 358 1.65 24.72 -10.08
C ALA A 358 3.16 24.40 -10.07
N ASN A 359 3.66 23.66 -11.07
CA ASN A 359 5.04 23.15 -11.15
C ASN A 359 5.49 22.48 -9.84
N LYS A 360 4.62 21.62 -9.29
CA LYS A 360 4.78 21.06 -7.95
C LYS A 360 4.60 19.55 -7.96
N CYS A 361 5.54 18.79 -7.38
CA CYS A 361 5.33 17.37 -7.17
C CYS A 361 4.49 17.16 -5.90
N PHE A 362 3.38 16.43 -6.00
CA PHE A 362 2.49 16.16 -4.85
C PHE A 362 2.91 14.95 -4.02
N VAL A 363 4.02 14.30 -4.36
CA VAL A 363 4.61 13.21 -3.58
C VAL A 363 5.78 13.77 -2.77
N VAL A 364 5.64 13.82 -1.45
CA VAL A 364 6.63 14.42 -0.55
C VAL A 364 7.98 13.70 -0.69
N GLY A 365 9.06 14.47 -0.85
CA GLY A 365 10.44 13.97 -0.99
C GLY A 365 10.80 13.31 -2.33
N PHE A 366 9.85 13.12 -3.25
CA PHE A 366 10.11 12.43 -4.52
C PHE A 366 10.98 13.24 -5.51
N ALA A 367 10.73 14.55 -5.60
CA ALA A 367 11.41 15.49 -6.50
C ALA A 367 11.86 16.75 -5.76
N SER A 368 12.76 17.54 -6.36
CA SER A 368 13.28 18.77 -5.74
C SER A 368 12.21 19.84 -5.49
N ASN A 369 11.12 19.81 -6.28
CA ASN A 369 9.94 20.67 -6.16
C ASN A 369 8.75 19.95 -5.48
N SER A 370 8.98 18.87 -4.73
CA SER A 370 7.92 18.23 -3.95
C SER A 370 7.25 19.19 -2.95
N ALA A 371 6.00 18.88 -2.62
CA ALA A 371 5.32 19.37 -1.42
C ALA A 371 6.20 19.13 -0.19
N LYS A 372 6.21 20.10 0.72
CA LYS A 372 7.07 20.06 1.92
C LYS A 372 6.27 20.20 3.21
N ASN A 373 5.11 20.84 3.14
CA ASN A 373 4.33 21.22 4.31
C ASN A 373 3.03 20.41 4.38
N ALA A 374 3.12 19.08 4.40
CA ALA A 374 1.94 18.21 4.57
C ALA A 374 1.29 18.42 5.95
N HIS A 375 -0.04 18.39 6.05
CA HIS A 375 -0.78 18.52 7.31
C HIS A 375 -0.59 17.27 8.19
N HIS A 376 0.59 17.12 8.81
CA HIS A 376 0.97 15.89 9.54
C HIS A 376 1.67 16.20 10.86
N ARG A 377 1.03 15.86 11.98
CA ARG A 377 1.49 16.26 13.33
C ARG A 377 2.90 15.78 13.63
N ALA A 378 3.16 14.48 13.49
CA ALA A 378 4.45 13.88 13.82
C ALA A 378 5.61 14.42 12.96
N ALA A 379 5.34 14.74 11.69
CA ALA A 379 6.36 15.21 10.76
C ALA A 379 6.61 16.73 10.88
N SER A 380 5.63 17.48 11.38
CA SER A 380 5.67 18.94 11.43
C SER A 380 6.78 19.52 12.32
N GLY A 381 7.29 18.75 13.28
CA GLY A 381 8.29 19.19 14.25
C GLY A 381 7.73 20.11 15.36
N TYR A 382 6.42 20.29 15.44
CA TYR A 382 5.74 21.00 16.53
C TYR A 382 5.31 20.03 17.62
N THR A 383 5.30 20.51 18.88
CA THR A 383 4.94 19.70 20.06
C THR A 383 3.70 20.19 20.80
N SER A 384 3.07 21.28 20.33
CA SER A 384 1.78 21.73 20.87
C SER A 384 0.97 22.51 19.85
N TYR A 385 -0.35 22.60 20.09
CA TYR A 385 -1.26 23.39 19.26
C TYR A 385 -0.93 24.89 19.31
N GLU A 386 -0.40 25.39 20.44
CA GLU A 386 0.07 26.77 20.55
C GLU A 386 1.29 27.03 19.64
N GLN A 387 2.21 26.07 19.51
CA GLN A 387 3.33 26.19 18.57
C GLN A 387 2.85 26.15 17.12
N PHE A 388 1.82 25.34 16.84
CA PHE A 388 1.13 25.26 15.55
C PHE A 388 0.27 26.51 15.22
N ASN A 389 0.28 27.54 16.08
CA ASN A 389 -0.33 28.87 15.94
C ASN A 389 -1.46 29.02 14.89
N MET A 390 -2.67 28.59 15.26
CA MET A 390 -3.88 28.76 14.45
C MET A 390 -4.63 30.07 14.74
N ASN A 391 -3.98 31.08 15.33
CA ASN A 391 -4.61 32.36 15.69
C ASN A 391 -4.95 33.20 14.45
N ASN A 392 -6.00 32.77 13.73
CA ASN A 392 -6.85 33.44 12.73
C ASN A 392 -7.71 32.40 11.95
N TRP A 393 -7.94 31.22 12.53
CA TRP A 393 -8.77 30.16 11.97
C TRP A 393 -10.21 30.63 11.73
N ASP A 394 -10.59 30.76 10.46
CA ASP A 394 -11.99 30.85 10.05
C ASP A 394 -12.46 29.46 9.60
N PRO A 395 -13.32 28.78 10.37
CA PRO A 395 -13.85 27.47 10.00
C PRO A 395 -14.78 27.51 8.77
N ASN A 396 -15.12 28.70 8.24
CA ASN A 396 -15.99 28.89 7.09
C ASN A 396 -15.35 29.68 5.93
N GLY A 397 -14.07 30.09 6.05
CA GLY A 397 -13.37 30.92 5.06
C GLY A 397 -12.39 30.13 4.21
N ASP A 398 -11.86 30.75 3.13
CA ASP A 398 -10.77 30.19 2.33
C ASP A 398 -9.52 30.04 3.24
N HIS A 399 -9.23 28.78 3.60
CA HIS A 399 -8.43 28.38 4.76
C HIS A 399 -6.95 28.76 4.67
N MET A 400 -6.50 29.92 5.18
CA MET A 400 -5.07 30.19 5.32
C MET A 400 -4.77 31.08 6.54
N ASN A 401 -3.99 30.56 7.50
CA ASN A 401 -2.95 31.41 8.11
C ASN A 401 -1.81 31.50 7.08
N PRO A 402 -1.31 32.69 6.72
CA PRO A 402 -0.23 32.83 5.73
C PRO A 402 1.08 32.12 6.10
N PHE A 403 1.24 31.64 7.33
CA PHE A 403 2.42 30.86 7.72
C PHE A 403 2.04 29.58 8.48
N SER A 404 2.18 28.45 7.81
CA SER A 404 2.49 27.20 8.49
C SER A 404 3.39 26.33 7.60
N GLU A 405 4.67 26.70 7.63
CA GLU A 405 5.76 25.82 7.20
C GLU A 405 6.07 24.83 8.33
N TYR A 406 6.84 23.79 8.02
CA TYR A 406 7.37 22.88 9.03
C TYR A 406 8.32 23.57 10.01
N GLY A 407 8.31 23.10 11.27
CA GLY A 407 9.18 23.59 12.32
C GLY A 407 10.64 23.16 12.15
N PRO A 408 11.57 23.72 12.95
CA PRO A 408 13.00 23.43 12.88
C PRO A 408 13.37 21.97 13.22
N ASN A 409 12.48 21.24 13.89
CA ASN A 409 12.65 19.82 14.25
C ASN A 409 11.77 18.91 13.39
N SER A 410 11.43 19.34 12.18
CA SER A 410 10.57 18.58 11.29
C SER A 410 11.28 17.38 10.66
N HIS A 411 10.48 16.48 10.12
CA HIS A 411 10.93 15.27 9.47
C HIS A 411 10.40 15.19 8.05
N LEU A 412 11.18 14.58 7.15
CA LEU A 412 10.71 14.28 5.81
C LEU A 412 9.63 13.20 5.89
N LEU A 413 8.39 13.57 5.57
CA LEU A 413 7.28 12.62 5.42
C LEU A 413 7.35 11.94 4.06
N VAL A 414 8.42 11.17 3.83
CA VAL A 414 8.74 10.60 2.52
C VAL A 414 7.57 9.80 1.94
N GLY A 415 7.26 10.08 0.67
CA GLY A 415 6.31 9.30 -0.12
C GLY A 415 4.83 9.55 0.19
N ALA A 416 4.51 10.45 1.11
CA ALA A 416 3.13 10.88 1.31
C ALA A 416 2.59 11.57 0.07
N LEU A 417 1.42 11.11 -0.41
CA LEU A 417 0.65 11.80 -1.42
C LEU A 417 -0.21 12.87 -0.74
N VAL A 418 0.10 14.14 -0.97
CA VAL A 418 -0.76 15.22 -0.48
C VAL A 418 -2.07 15.27 -1.26
N GLY A 419 -3.10 15.92 -0.71
CA GLY A 419 -4.43 16.03 -1.31
C GLY A 419 -4.46 16.49 -2.77
N GLY A 420 -3.45 17.25 -3.21
CA GLY A 420 -3.26 17.63 -4.60
C GLY A 420 -3.91 18.97 -4.91
N PRO A 421 -4.27 19.26 -6.18
CA PRO A 421 -4.87 20.54 -6.52
C PRO A 421 -6.16 20.79 -5.73
N CYS A 422 -6.35 22.03 -5.30
CA CYS A 422 -7.48 22.52 -4.52
C CYS A 422 -8.75 22.68 -5.36
N ASP A 423 -8.59 22.83 -6.67
CA ASP A 423 -9.66 23.06 -7.62
C ASP A 423 -9.35 22.46 -9.00
N ALA A 424 -10.36 22.44 -9.85
CA ALA A 424 -10.26 21.95 -11.21
C ALA A 424 -9.41 22.84 -12.14
N SER A 425 -8.84 23.96 -11.68
CA SER A 425 -7.88 24.76 -12.46
C SER A 425 -6.42 24.40 -12.16
N GLY A 426 -6.19 23.56 -11.14
CA GLY A 426 -4.86 23.10 -10.75
C GLY A 426 -4.18 23.98 -9.71
N THR A 427 -4.93 24.84 -9.00
CA THR A 427 -4.39 25.66 -7.90
C THR A 427 -3.84 24.76 -6.79
N TYR A 428 -2.68 25.10 -6.24
CA TYR A 428 -2.10 24.40 -5.10
C TYR A 428 -1.27 25.35 -4.24
N HIS A 429 -1.38 25.21 -2.91
CA HIS A 429 -0.59 25.96 -1.94
C HIS A 429 0.21 24.95 -1.11
N ASP A 430 1.51 25.13 -0.95
CA ASP A 430 2.34 24.27 -0.07
C ASP A 430 2.31 24.81 1.35
N ASN A 431 1.21 24.58 2.06
CA ASN A 431 0.93 25.16 3.37
C ASN A 431 0.32 24.11 4.30
N MET A 432 0.93 23.84 5.44
CA MET A 432 0.47 22.82 6.39
C MET A 432 -0.91 23.12 6.95
N GLY A 433 -1.31 24.39 7.04
CA GLY A 433 -2.64 24.82 7.48
C GLY A 433 -3.73 24.60 6.43
N ASP A 434 -3.35 24.27 5.20
CA ASP A 434 -4.25 23.83 4.14
C ASP A 434 -4.50 22.32 4.27
N TYR A 435 -5.43 21.95 5.16
CA TYR A 435 -5.88 20.58 5.35
C TYR A 435 -6.80 20.06 4.22
N ILE A 436 -6.86 20.75 3.07
CA ILE A 436 -7.49 20.22 1.85
C ILE A 436 -6.38 19.73 0.92
N CYS A 437 -5.47 20.63 0.55
CA CYS A 437 -4.49 20.38 -0.51
C CYS A 437 -3.21 19.74 0.05
N ASN A 438 -2.92 19.94 1.34
CA ASN A 438 -1.80 19.32 2.05
C ASN A 438 -2.22 18.20 3.00
N GLU A 439 -3.49 17.81 3.03
CA GLU A 439 -3.89 16.62 3.78
C GLU A 439 -3.15 15.39 3.25
N VAL A 440 -2.85 14.47 4.16
CA VAL A 440 -2.24 13.17 3.88
C VAL A 440 -2.98 12.12 4.67
N ALA A 441 -3.19 10.94 4.10
CA ALA A 441 -3.86 9.85 4.80
C ALA A 441 -3.46 8.49 4.26
N ILE A 442 -3.65 7.45 5.08
CA ILE A 442 -3.38 6.07 4.70
C ILE A 442 -4.16 5.66 3.44
N ASP A 443 -5.38 6.19 3.28
CA ASP A 443 -6.22 5.94 2.10
C ASP A 443 -5.75 6.73 0.86
N TYR A 444 -5.04 7.85 1.06
CA TYR A 444 -4.47 8.63 -0.04
C TYR A 444 -3.35 7.86 -0.71
N ASN A 445 -2.53 7.15 0.08
CA ASN A 445 -1.46 6.32 -0.46
C ASN A 445 -1.95 4.98 -1.02
N ALA A 446 -3.15 4.50 -0.66
CA ALA A 446 -3.60 3.15 -1.02
C ALA A 446 -3.70 2.93 -2.54
N GLY A 447 -4.48 3.75 -3.24
CA GLY A 447 -4.57 3.72 -4.71
C GLY A 447 -3.26 4.15 -5.38
N PHE A 448 -2.51 5.06 -4.76
CA PHE A 448 -1.22 5.54 -5.24
C PHE A 448 -0.15 4.45 -5.29
N VAL A 449 -0.07 3.59 -4.27
CA VAL A 449 0.79 2.41 -4.24
C VAL A 449 0.42 1.48 -5.40
N GLY A 450 -0.87 1.17 -5.57
CA GLY A 450 -1.34 0.32 -6.67
C GLY A 450 -1.09 0.90 -8.06
N ALA A 451 -1.26 2.21 -8.23
CA ALA A 451 -0.95 2.90 -9.47
C ALA A 451 0.57 2.89 -9.76
N SER A 452 1.41 3.12 -8.75
CA SER A 452 2.86 3.08 -8.87
C SER A 452 3.36 1.69 -9.26
N ALA A 453 2.82 0.63 -8.62
CA ALA A 453 3.11 -0.75 -8.96
C ALA A 453 2.64 -1.11 -10.38
N GLY A 454 1.44 -0.69 -10.77
CA GLY A 454 0.91 -0.90 -12.12
C GLY A 454 1.72 -0.18 -13.21
N LEU A 455 2.13 1.05 -12.97
CA LEU A 455 3.00 1.79 -13.90
C LEU A 455 4.37 1.11 -14.02
N TYR A 456 4.98 0.69 -12.91
CA TYR A 456 6.22 -0.09 -12.99
C TYR A 456 6.01 -1.42 -13.71
N HIS A 457 4.89 -2.12 -13.47
CA HIS A 457 4.55 -3.36 -14.18
C HIS A 457 4.58 -3.20 -15.70
N PHE A 458 4.00 -2.11 -16.23
CA PHE A 458 3.93 -1.91 -17.67
C PHE A 458 5.16 -1.24 -18.30
N TYR A 459 5.83 -0.34 -17.58
CA TYR A 459 6.93 0.46 -18.14
C TYR A 459 8.32 -0.02 -17.71
N LYS A 460 8.45 -0.65 -16.54
CA LYS A 460 9.73 -1.17 -15.97
C LYS A 460 10.83 -0.10 -15.90
N THR A 461 10.45 1.13 -15.56
CA THR A 461 11.34 2.29 -15.53
C THR A 461 11.65 2.74 -14.10
N GLY A 462 12.81 3.37 -13.92
CA GLY A 462 13.28 3.86 -12.63
C GLY A 462 14.22 2.92 -11.90
N LYS A 463 14.70 3.35 -10.73
CA LYS A 463 15.47 2.53 -9.79
C LYS A 463 15.12 2.91 -8.36
N THR A 464 15.06 1.92 -7.47
CA THR A 464 15.03 2.19 -6.04
C THR A 464 16.31 2.90 -5.61
N VAL A 465 16.22 3.69 -4.54
CA VAL A 465 17.37 4.39 -3.97
C VAL A 465 17.89 3.64 -2.75
N GLY A 466 19.20 3.69 -2.54
CA GLY A 466 19.87 3.06 -1.40
C GLY A 466 19.90 3.91 -0.12
N SER A 467 19.38 5.15 -0.17
CA SER A 467 19.35 6.06 0.97
C SER A 467 18.22 7.07 0.82
N ILE A 468 17.45 7.27 1.88
CA ILE A 468 16.39 8.27 1.99
C ILE A 468 16.60 9.00 3.32
N ASP A 469 16.47 10.32 3.33
CA ASP A 469 16.61 11.11 4.56
C ASP A 469 15.58 10.68 5.62
N GLY A 470 16.05 10.47 6.86
CA GLY A 470 15.23 10.00 7.97
C GLY A 470 14.76 8.53 7.87
N VAL A 471 15.38 7.70 7.02
CA VAL A 471 15.04 6.28 6.85
C VAL A 471 16.26 5.39 7.06
N ASP A 472 16.20 4.51 8.06
CA ASP A 472 17.27 3.53 8.35
C ASP A 472 17.01 2.17 7.69
N LYS A 473 15.74 1.77 7.54
CA LYS A 473 15.38 0.50 6.88
C LYS A 473 14.99 0.74 5.43
N ILE A 474 15.95 0.58 4.54
CA ILE A 474 15.75 0.67 3.09
C ILE A 474 15.43 -0.70 2.52
N TYR A 475 14.23 -0.83 1.94
CA TYR A 475 13.87 -2.00 1.14
C TYR A 475 14.24 -1.69 -0.31
N SER A 476 15.10 -2.49 -0.91
CA SER A 476 15.57 -2.30 -2.27
C SER A 476 15.75 -3.64 -2.97
N GLY A 477 15.15 -3.78 -4.15
CA GLY A 477 15.33 -4.92 -5.04
C GLY A 477 16.58 -4.73 -5.86
N GLY A 478 17.48 -5.72 -5.82
CA GLY A 478 18.75 -5.70 -6.54
C GLY A 478 19.83 -4.93 -5.77
N GLY A 479 20.81 -5.68 -5.24
CA GLY A 479 21.80 -5.18 -4.30
C GLY A 479 22.62 -3.96 -4.74
N SER A 480 22.93 -3.12 -3.76
CA SER A 480 24.33 -2.73 -3.62
C SER A 480 25.11 -4.00 -3.30
N ILE A 481 25.95 -4.46 -4.22
CA ILE A 481 27.03 -5.36 -3.86
C ILE A 481 28.01 -4.55 -3.00
N ASN A 482 27.76 -4.48 -1.69
CA ASN A 482 28.83 -4.21 -0.74
C ASN A 482 29.73 -5.45 -0.72
N THR A 483 30.66 -5.48 -1.66
CA THR A 483 31.72 -6.49 -1.72
C THR A 483 32.66 -6.22 -0.55
N THR A 484 32.42 -6.81 0.62
CA THR A 484 33.45 -6.88 1.64
C THR A 484 34.50 -7.90 1.18
N THR A 485 35.50 -7.41 0.45
CA THR A 485 36.64 -8.23 0.04
C THR A 485 37.59 -8.37 1.23
N THR A 486 37.51 -9.48 1.95
CA THR A 486 38.56 -9.82 2.93
C THR A 486 39.71 -10.49 2.18
N THR A 487 40.83 -9.78 2.07
CA THR A 487 42.07 -10.32 1.50
C THR A 487 42.91 -10.92 2.63
N THR A 488 43.09 -12.24 2.64
CA THR A 488 44.03 -12.89 3.56
C THR A 488 45.26 -13.32 2.78
N THR A 489 46.40 -12.70 3.07
CA THR A 489 47.70 -13.10 2.50
C THR A 489 48.35 -14.11 3.44
N THR A 490 48.61 -15.33 2.96
CA THR A 490 49.48 -16.27 3.65
C THR A 490 50.73 -16.52 2.81
N LYS A 491 51.89 -16.49 3.46
CA LYS A 491 53.19 -16.67 2.83
C LYS A 491 53.64 -18.09 3.07
N GLY A 492 53.80 -18.87 2.00
CA GLY A 492 54.42 -20.20 2.07
C GLY A 492 55.93 -20.10 2.26
N ASP A 493 56.52 -21.10 2.91
CA ASP A 493 57.95 -21.19 3.20
C ASP A 493 58.86 -21.34 1.96
N ASP A 494 58.28 -21.42 0.75
CA ASP A 494 59.00 -21.46 -0.53
C ASP A 494 59.03 -20.11 -1.28
N GLY A 495 58.43 -19.05 -0.71
CA GLY A 495 58.40 -17.72 -1.30
C GLY A 495 57.30 -17.50 -2.35
N THR A 496 56.41 -18.46 -2.58
CA THR A 496 55.27 -18.29 -3.48
C THR A 496 54.12 -17.58 -2.76
N THR A 497 53.52 -16.57 -3.42
CA THR A 497 52.37 -15.82 -2.89
C THR A 497 51.09 -16.33 -3.54
N THR A 498 50.21 -16.97 -2.77
CA THR A 498 48.90 -17.41 -3.25
C THR A 498 47.82 -16.48 -2.70
N THR A 499 47.10 -15.80 -3.58
CA THR A 499 45.96 -14.95 -3.24
C THR A 499 44.68 -15.76 -3.42
N THR A 500 44.01 -16.10 -2.33
CA THR A 500 42.71 -16.79 -2.38
C THR A 500 41.61 -15.82 -1.94
N SER A 501 40.69 -15.50 -2.85
CA SER A 501 39.48 -14.74 -2.54
C SER A 501 38.36 -15.72 -2.19
N THR A 502 37.91 -15.73 -0.94
CA THR A 502 36.75 -16.53 -0.50
C THR A 502 35.59 -15.61 -0.16
N THR A 503 34.47 -15.77 -0.87
CA THR A 503 33.18 -15.15 -0.55
C THR A 503 32.50 -15.95 0.55
N ALA A 504 32.24 -15.34 1.70
CA ALA A 504 31.32 -15.91 2.70
C ALA A 504 29.87 -15.65 2.24
N PRO A 505 28.94 -16.62 2.38
CA PRO A 505 27.58 -16.46 1.91
C PRO A 505 26.77 -15.51 2.80
N PRO A 506 25.71 -14.88 2.26
CA PRO A 506 24.69 -14.19 3.05
C PRO A 506 23.98 -15.19 3.97
N SER A 507 23.55 -14.73 5.15
CA SER A 507 22.77 -15.55 6.08
C SER A 507 21.32 -15.66 5.63
N GLY A 508 20.94 -16.82 5.09
CA GLY A 508 19.61 -17.44 5.22
C GLY A 508 18.53 -17.10 4.18
N GLY A 509 18.26 -18.04 3.28
CA GLY A 509 17.08 -18.09 2.39
C GLY A 509 17.33 -18.92 1.13
N ASP A 510 16.29 -19.53 0.56
CA ASP A 510 16.36 -20.17 -0.77
C ASP A 510 16.52 -19.09 -1.84
N ILE A 511 17.46 -19.29 -2.77
CA ILE A 511 17.73 -18.36 -3.87
C ILE A 511 17.14 -18.96 -5.15
N VAL A 512 16.22 -18.23 -5.79
CA VAL A 512 15.66 -18.63 -7.10
C VAL A 512 16.51 -18.01 -8.19
N LEU A 513 17.09 -18.85 -9.05
CA LEU A 513 17.82 -18.41 -10.24
C LEU A 513 16.90 -18.49 -11.46
N LEU A 514 16.78 -17.37 -12.18
CA LEU A 514 16.10 -17.33 -13.48
C LEU A 514 17.11 -17.64 -14.60
N PRO A 515 16.65 -17.96 -15.83
CA PRO A 515 17.57 -18.21 -16.96
C PRO A 515 18.59 -17.10 -17.19
N GLU A 516 18.24 -15.84 -16.92
CA GLU A 516 19.16 -14.69 -16.98
C GLU A 516 20.25 -14.67 -15.90
N ASP A 517 20.08 -15.42 -14.81
CA ASP A 517 21.05 -15.55 -13.71
C ASP A 517 21.99 -16.76 -13.90
N MET A 518 21.80 -17.52 -14.97
CA MET A 518 22.49 -18.76 -15.28
C MET A 518 23.14 -18.69 -16.66
N ASP A 519 24.24 -19.43 -16.86
CA ASP A 519 24.72 -19.70 -18.21
C ASP A 519 23.91 -20.89 -18.76
N VAL A 520 22.99 -20.59 -19.68
CA VAL A 520 22.10 -21.58 -20.29
C VAL A 520 22.49 -21.80 -21.74
N GLY A 521 22.59 -23.06 -22.15
CA GLY A 521 23.03 -23.37 -23.50
C GLY A 521 22.80 -24.82 -23.90
N THR A 522 23.37 -25.16 -25.05
CA THR A 522 23.45 -26.54 -25.54
C THR A 522 24.90 -26.92 -25.74
N GLU A 523 25.26 -28.10 -25.31
CA GLU A 523 26.56 -28.71 -25.55
C GLU A 523 26.41 -30.04 -26.29
N LYS A 524 27.49 -30.49 -26.92
CA LYS A 524 27.52 -31.78 -27.61
C LYS A 524 28.32 -32.77 -26.77
N GLY A 525 27.68 -33.83 -26.31
CA GLY A 525 28.32 -34.91 -25.55
C GLY A 525 29.34 -35.70 -26.38
N ASP A 526 30.18 -36.46 -25.68
CA ASP A 526 31.21 -37.31 -26.30
C ASP A 526 30.62 -38.45 -27.16
N ASP A 527 29.36 -38.81 -26.91
CA ASP A 527 28.56 -39.74 -27.72
C ASP A 527 27.92 -39.08 -28.96
N GLY A 528 28.04 -37.75 -29.08
CA GLY A 528 27.51 -36.95 -30.16
C GLY A 528 26.10 -36.43 -29.95
N GLU A 529 25.46 -36.71 -28.81
CA GLU A 529 24.14 -36.18 -28.47
C GLU A 529 24.22 -34.70 -28.06
N THR A 530 23.12 -33.95 -28.25
CA THR A 530 23.05 -32.54 -27.83
C THR A 530 22.33 -32.43 -26.50
N ASN A 531 23.03 -31.99 -25.46
CA ASN A 531 22.50 -31.80 -24.11
C ASN A 531 22.19 -30.33 -23.87
N ASN A 532 21.10 -30.04 -23.16
CA ASN A 532 20.85 -28.71 -22.63
C ASN A 532 21.54 -28.59 -21.27
N TYR A 533 22.20 -27.46 -21.01
CA TYR A 533 22.83 -27.19 -19.72
C TYR A 533 22.33 -25.85 -19.13
N ALA A 534 22.39 -25.77 -17.81
CA ALA A 534 22.19 -24.55 -17.04
C ALA A 534 23.22 -24.52 -15.91
N GLU A 535 24.21 -23.64 -16.03
CA GLU A 535 25.31 -23.51 -15.08
C GLU A 535 25.15 -22.26 -14.22
N PHE A 536 25.46 -22.39 -12.93
CA PHE A 536 25.45 -21.27 -12.00
C PHE A 536 26.60 -21.42 -10.99
N ARG A 537 27.06 -20.28 -10.45
CA ARG A 537 28.10 -20.31 -9.43
C ARG A 537 27.55 -20.92 -8.14
N PRO A 538 28.23 -21.88 -7.51
CA PRO A 538 27.77 -22.48 -6.26
C PRO A 538 27.76 -21.40 -5.16
N GLN A 539 26.59 -20.89 -4.81
CA GLN A 539 26.39 -19.80 -3.84
C GLN A 539 26.45 -20.30 -2.38
N GLY A 540 27.20 -21.38 -2.11
CA GLY A 540 27.23 -22.04 -0.80
C GLY A 540 25.94 -22.81 -0.45
N ALA A 541 25.09 -23.11 -1.44
CA ALA A 541 23.87 -23.87 -1.26
C ALA A 541 24.16 -25.32 -0.80
N LYS A 542 23.28 -25.87 0.04
CA LYS A 542 23.36 -27.27 0.52
C LYS A 542 22.56 -28.26 -0.33
N SER A 543 21.63 -27.75 -1.13
CA SER A 543 20.76 -28.47 -2.06
C SER A 543 20.35 -27.52 -3.19
N ALA A 544 19.95 -28.07 -4.34
CA ALA A 544 19.45 -27.28 -5.47
C ALA A 544 18.23 -27.97 -6.07
N THR A 545 17.18 -27.21 -6.38
CA THR A 545 15.99 -27.73 -7.07
C THR A 545 15.89 -27.10 -8.45
N LEU A 546 15.83 -27.92 -9.51
CA LEU A 546 15.65 -27.49 -10.90
C LEU A 546 14.19 -27.61 -11.30
N TYR A 547 13.66 -26.53 -11.87
CA TYR A 547 12.36 -26.49 -12.53
C TYR A 547 12.54 -26.22 -14.02
N TYR A 548 11.99 -27.07 -14.87
CA TYR A 548 12.03 -26.86 -16.32
C TYR A 548 10.75 -27.32 -17.01
N SER A 549 10.55 -26.84 -18.24
CA SER A 549 9.43 -27.22 -19.09
C SER A 549 9.91 -28.00 -20.30
N VAL A 550 9.21 -29.07 -20.64
CA VAL A 550 9.46 -29.90 -21.82
C VAL A 550 8.39 -29.57 -22.86
N SER A 551 8.81 -29.11 -24.03
CA SER A 551 7.92 -28.68 -25.11
C SER A 551 7.54 -29.81 -26.09
N SER A 552 8.10 -31.02 -25.91
CA SER A 552 7.74 -32.23 -26.64
C SER A 552 6.56 -32.96 -25.99
N ASN A 553 6.04 -34.00 -26.65
CA ASN A 553 5.04 -34.91 -26.10
C ASN A 553 5.66 -36.01 -25.20
N ASP A 554 6.92 -35.85 -24.80
CA ASP A 554 7.63 -36.86 -24.02
C ASP A 554 7.08 -36.90 -22.59
N MET A 555 6.88 -38.12 -22.07
CA MET A 555 6.35 -38.36 -20.73
C MET A 555 7.44 -38.61 -19.69
N GLU A 556 8.70 -38.68 -20.12
CA GLU A 556 9.87 -38.95 -19.29
C GLU A 556 11.01 -38.00 -19.68
N SER A 557 11.83 -37.64 -18.71
CA SER A 557 13.00 -36.79 -18.89
C SER A 557 14.12 -37.27 -17.96
N ALA A 558 15.36 -37.28 -18.47
CA ALA A 558 16.53 -37.71 -17.73
C ALA A 558 17.67 -36.69 -17.86
N GLY A 559 18.58 -36.67 -16.89
CA GLY A 559 19.72 -35.75 -16.84
C GLY A 559 20.59 -36.01 -15.62
N ALA A 560 21.44 -35.05 -15.27
CA ALA A 560 22.30 -35.14 -14.09
C ALA A 560 22.45 -33.78 -13.39
N PHE A 561 22.68 -33.80 -12.08
CA PHE A 561 23.18 -32.67 -11.31
C PHE A 561 24.64 -32.93 -10.95
N GLY A 562 25.53 -31.98 -11.24
CA GLY A 562 26.94 -32.16 -10.93
C GLY A 562 27.65 -30.88 -10.54
N THR A 563 28.82 -31.03 -9.92
CA THR A 563 29.72 -29.92 -9.60
C THR A 563 31.10 -30.23 -10.15
N TRP A 564 31.72 -29.25 -10.81
CA TRP A 564 33.12 -29.34 -11.24
C TRP A 564 34.06 -28.90 -10.12
N THR A 565 34.83 -29.84 -9.57
CA THR A 565 35.82 -29.58 -8.50
C THR A 565 37.27 -29.74 -8.98
N GLY A 566 37.46 -29.90 -10.29
CA GLY A 566 38.70 -30.36 -10.93
C GLY A 566 38.53 -31.71 -11.64
N GLU A 567 37.53 -32.47 -11.21
CA GLU A 567 36.89 -33.59 -11.92
C GLU A 567 35.37 -33.39 -11.85
N TRP A 568 34.59 -34.00 -12.75
CA TRP A 568 33.13 -33.94 -12.74
C TRP A 568 32.56 -34.98 -11.78
N GLU A 569 31.89 -34.51 -10.72
CA GLU A 569 31.08 -35.35 -9.82
C GLU A 569 29.60 -35.06 -10.08
N GLN A 570 28.80 -36.09 -10.37
CA GLN A 570 27.37 -35.93 -10.70
C GLN A 570 26.47 -37.06 -10.16
N GLU A 571 25.19 -36.74 -9.99
CA GLU A 571 24.10 -37.67 -9.73
C GLU A 571 23.07 -37.62 -10.88
N ASP A 572 22.78 -38.77 -11.47
CA ASP A 572 21.83 -38.89 -12.58
C ASP A 572 20.38 -39.00 -12.06
N PHE A 573 19.43 -38.46 -12.81
CA PHE A 573 17.99 -38.57 -12.53
C PHE A 573 17.19 -39.03 -13.74
N ASN A 574 16.03 -39.63 -13.47
CA ASN A 574 14.98 -39.92 -14.46
C ASN A 574 13.60 -39.65 -13.84
N VAL A 575 12.79 -38.81 -14.46
CA VAL A 575 11.55 -38.26 -13.91
C VAL A 575 10.42 -38.21 -14.93
N SER A 576 9.18 -38.41 -14.48
CA SER A 576 8.00 -38.30 -15.35
C SER A 576 7.58 -36.84 -15.55
N VAL A 577 7.30 -36.45 -16.79
CA VAL A 577 6.83 -35.11 -17.17
C VAL A 577 5.33 -34.99 -16.90
N LYS A 578 4.92 -34.00 -16.09
CA LYS A 578 3.49 -33.75 -15.78
C LYS A 578 3.07 -32.40 -16.36
N ASN A 579 2.14 -32.42 -17.32
CA ASN A 579 1.63 -31.23 -18.00
C ASN A 579 2.74 -30.33 -18.58
N GLY A 580 3.78 -30.95 -19.16
CA GLY A 580 4.93 -30.24 -19.73
C GLY A 580 5.88 -29.60 -18.72
N LYS A 581 5.73 -29.87 -17.42
CA LYS A 581 6.59 -29.34 -16.34
C LYS A 581 7.30 -30.47 -15.58
N VAL A 582 8.52 -30.17 -15.11
CA VAL A 582 9.37 -31.07 -14.35
C VAL A 582 10.02 -30.34 -13.16
N GLU A 583 10.15 -31.06 -12.04
CA GLU A 583 10.81 -30.63 -10.79
C GLU A 583 11.76 -31.75 -10.37
N VAL A 584 13.04 -31.42 -10.07
CA VAL A 584 14.06 -32.35 -9.59
C VAL A 584 14.87 -31.66 -8.48
N SER A 585 15.11 -32.33 -7.35
CA SER A 585 15.80 -31.80 -6.15
C SER A 585 17.05 -32.58 -5.78
#